data_AF-A0AA42B9G9-F1
#
_entry.id   AF-A0AA42B9G9-F1
#
_cell.length_a   1.000
_cell.length_b   1.000
_cell.length_c   1.000
_cell.angle_alpha   90.00
_cell.angle_beta   90.00
_cell.angle_gamma   90.00
#
_symmetry.space_group_name_H-M   'P 1'
#
loop_
_entity.id
_entity.type
_entity.pdbx_description
1 polymer ?
#
loop_
_entity_poly.entity_id
_entity_poly.type
_entity_poly.pdbx_seq_one_letter_code
_entity_poly.pdbx_strand_id
1 'polypeptide(L)'
;MYLIEALQRVRQRLIENHARPETIRLVDSVMQTAERQGGEQAQVRSQLELVRRLMRTPAANANIGIYDDLAVLEEQLTQAATQAAAARAAEESRPLPKPKKYYRQLKEKDQRKS
;
A
#
# COMPACT_ATOMS: atom_id res chain seq x y z
N MET A 1 -9.73 -6.40 3.43
CA MET A 1 -8.91 -6.42 4.65
C MET A 1 -9.77 -5.95 5.80
N TYR A 2 -9.75 -6.64 6.93
CA TYR A 2 -10.55 -6.26 8.09
C TYR A 2 -9.98 -5.02 8.77
N LEU A 3 -10.85 -4.19 9.34
CA LEU A 3 -10.48 -2.92 9.98
C LEU A 3 -9.49 -3.13 11.13
N ILE A 4 -9.75 -4.11 12.00
CA ILE A 4 -8.88 -4.40 13.16
C ILE A 4 -7.49 -4.83 12.69
N GLU A 5 -7.41 -5.76 11.74
CA GLU A 5 -6.13 -6.18 11.15
C GLU A 5 -5.39 -5.00 10.50
N ALA A 6 -6.12 -4.11 9.83
CA ALA A 6 -5.55 -2.92 9.21
C ALA A 6 -4.96 -1.96 10.25
N LEU A 7 -5.69 -1.71 11.34
CA LEU A 7 -5.24 -0.87 12.46
C LEU A 7 -4.03 -1.47 13.17
N GLN A 8 -4.00 -2.78 13.40
CA GLN A 8 -2.84 -3.48 13.97
C GLN A 8 -1.59 -3.31 13.10
N ARG A 9 -1.73 -3.46 11.78
CA ARG A 9 -0.61 -3.25 10.85
C ARG A 9 -0.15 -1.79 10.80
N VAL A 10 -1.07 -0.83 10.86
CA VAL A 10 -0.74 0.60 10.95
C VAL A 10 0.03 0.89 12.23
N ARG A 11 -0.44 0.38 13.38
CA ARG A 11 0.22 0.50 14.68
C ARG A 11 1.65 -0.05 14.63
N GLN A 12 1.84 -1.25 14.08
CA GLN A 12 3.17 -1.86 13.97
C GLN A 12 4.14 -1.01 13.15
N ARG A 13 3.69 -0.48 12.00
CA ARG A 13 4.50 0.43 11.18
C ARG A 13 4.85 1.74 11.87
N LEU A 14 3.92 2.30 12.65
CA LEU A 14 4.20 3.50 13.45
C LEU A 14 5.26 3.23 14.53
N ILE A 15 5.23 2.05 15.16
CA ILE A 15 6.27 1.65 16.12
C ILE A 15 7.63 1.50 15.42
N GLU A 16 7.66 0.87 14.25
CA GLU A 16 8.88 0.73 13.42
C GLU A 16 9.44 2.08 12.97
N ASN A 17 8.57 3.05 12.69
CA ASN A 17 8.93 4.42 12.35
C ASN A 17 9.32 5.27 13.58
N HIS A 18 9.39 4.68 14.78
CA HIS A 18 9.63 5.40 16.03
C HIS A 18 8.67 6.58 16.26
N ALA A 19 7.40 6.41 15.85
CA ALA A 19 6.37 7.43 16.05
C ALA A 19 6.17 7.74 17.53
N ARG A 20 5.64 8.94 17.80
CA ARG A 20 5.39 9.38 19.17
C ARG A 20 4.41 8.47 19.90
N PRO A 21 4.55 8.31 21.22
CA PRO A 21 3.61 7.53 22.02
C PRO A 21 2.16 8.01 21.89
N GLU A 22 1.95 9.30 21.67
CA GLU A 22 0.63 9.92 21.48
C GLU A 22 -0.05 9.40 20.20
N THR A 23 0.70 9.24 19.12
CA THR A 23 0.23 8.68 17.85
C THR A 23 -0.15 7.21 18.02
N ILE A 24 0.65 6.43 18.75
CA ILE A 24 0.33 5.03 19.06
C ILE A 24 -0.96 4.93 19.88
N ARG A 25 -1.11 5.78 20.92
CA ARG A 25 -2.31 5.82 21.76
C ARG A 25 -3.56 6.21 20.97
N LEU A 26 -3.45 7.11 20.00
CA LEU A 26 -4.57 7.43 19.10
C LEU A 26 -5.04 6.18 18.36
N VAL A 27 -4.12 5.45 17.73
CA VAL A 27 -4.47 4.22 16.99
C VAL A 27 -5.05 3.15 17.92
N ASP A 28 -4.48 2.99 19.12
CA ASP A 28 -4.99 2.06 20.13
C ASP A 28 -6.42 2.41 20.55
N SER A 29 -6.72 3.70 20.74
CA SER A 29 -8.08 4.16 21.10
C SER A 29 -9.10 3.92 19.98
N VAL A 30 -8.69 4.09 18.73
CA VAL A 30 -9.54 3.81 17.56
C VAL A 30 -9.78 2.32 17.41
N MET A 31 -8.76 1.48 17.64
CA MET A 31 -8.87 0.02 17.64
C MET A 31 -9.83 -0.46 18.72
N GLN A 32 -9.68 0.01 19.96
CA GLN A 32 -10.58 -0.33 21.05
C GLN A 32 -12.02 0.11 20.78
N THR A 33 -12.22 1.26 20.15
CA THR A 33 -13.55 1.74 19.77
C THR A 33 -14.17 0.85 18.69
N ALA A 34 -13.37 0.47 17.68
CA ALA A 34 -13.82 -0.42 16.62
C ALA A 34 -14.22 -1.80 17.16
N GLU A 35 -13.43 -2.38 18.08
CA GLU A 35 -13.77 -3.65 18.74
C GLU A 35 -15.12 -3.58 19.47
N ARG A 36 -15.33 -2.52 20.26
CA ARG A 36 -16.59 -2.32 21.01
C ARG A 36 -17.82 -2.14 20.12
N GLN A 37 -17.64 -1.58 18.92
CA GLN A 37 -18.73 -1.34 17.97
C GLN A 37 -19.00 -2.53 17.04
N GLY A 38 -18.41 -3.70 17.29
CA GLY A 38 -18.55 -4.85 16.40
C GLY A 38 -17.81 -4.67 15.07
N GLY A 39 -16.75 -3.87 15.06
CA GLY A 39 -15.92 -3.56 13.90
C GLY A 39 -15.12 -4.74 13.35
N GLU A 40 -15.26 -5.94 13.92
CA GLU A 40 -14.68 -7.18 13.37
C GLU A 40 -15.13 -7.44 11.94
N GLN A 41 -16.37 -7.08 11.59
CA GLN A 41 -16.87 -7.21 10.22
C GLN A 41 -16.62 -5.96 9.36
N ALA A 42 -16.14 -4.86 9.94
CA ALA A 42 -15.87 -3.65 9.19
C ALA A 42 -14.69 -3.88 8.24
N GLN A 43 -14.92 -3.61 6.95
CA GLN A 43 -13.88 -3.71 5.93
C GLN A 43 -13.35 -2.34 5.57
N VAL A 44 -12.04 -2.30 5.30
CA VAL A 44 -11.38 -1.11 4.74
C VAL A 44 -10.79 -1.46 3.38
N ARG A 45 -10.77 -0.49 2.46
CA ARG A 45 -10.25 -0.71 1.11
C ARG A 45 -8.72 -0.82 1.09
N SER A 46 -8.04 -0.02 1.91
CA SER A 46 -6.57 -0.03 2.02
C SER A 46 -6.07 0.56 3.34
N GLN A 47 -4.82 0.27 3.69
CA GLN A 47 -4.12 0.93 4.80
C GLN A 47 -3.97 2.44 4.55
N LEU A 48 -3.69 2.84 3.30
CA LEU A 48 -3.53 4.24 2.91
C LEU A 48 -4.81 5.04 3.16
N GLU A 49 -5.98 4.51 2.79
CA GLU A 49 -7.26 5.16 3.07
C GLU A 49 -7.51 5.29 4.57
N LEU A 50 -7.19 4.25 5.35
CA LEU A 50 -7.32 4.28 6.80
C LEU A 50 -6.45 5.36 7.43
N VAL A 51 -5.17 5.45 7.05
CA VAL A 51 -4.26 6.50 7.54
C VAL A 51 -4.78 7.89 7.19
N ARG A 52 -5.24 8.11 5.95
CA ARG A 52 -5.86 9.39 5.55
C ARG A 52 -7.12 9.73 6.37
N ARG A 53 -7.91 8.73 6.76
CA ARG A 53 -9.05 8.95 7.67
C ARG A 53 -8.58 9.33 9.07
N LEU A 54 -7.53 8.69 9.59
CA LEU A 54 -6.93 9.03 10.90
C LEU A 54 -6.37 10.46 10.92
N MET A 55 -5.70 10.89 9.85
CA MET A 55 -5.19 12.27 9.72
C MET A 55 -6.29 13.33 9.74
N ARG A 56 -7.52 12.98 9.37
CA ARG A 56 -8.68 13.90 9.39
C ARG A 56 -9.40 13.95 10.74
N THR A 57 -8.96 13.15 11.71
CA THR A 57 -9.58 13.15 13.04
C THR A 57 -9.25 14.43 13.81
N PRO A 58 -10.13 14.87 14.72
CA PRO A 58 -9.83 16.02 15.58
C PRO A 58 -8.53 15.86 16.37
N ALA A 59 -8.19 14.64 16.79
CA ALA A 59 -6.96 14.34 17.52
C ALA A 59 -5.70 14.63 16.69
N ALA A 60 -5.69 14.24 15.41
CA ALA A 60 -4.59 14.55 14.50
C ALA A 60 -4.53 16.04 14.16
N ASN A 61 -5.68 16.69 13.94
CA ASN A 61 -5.73 18.13 13.65
C ASN A 61 -5.30 19.00 14.84
N ALA A 62 -5.54 18.55 16.07
CA ALA A 62 -5.20 19.28 17.29
C ALA A 62 -3.74 19.08 17.74
N ASN A 63 -3.05 18.07 17.19
CA ASN A 63 -1.66 17.75 17.55
C ASN A 63 -0.86 17.54 16.26
N ILE A 64 -0.10 18.57 15.88
CA ILE A 64 0.75 18.55 14.68
C ILE A 64 1.70 17.35 14.70
N GLY A 65 2.06 16.88 15.88
CA GLY A 65 2.91 15.73 15.99
C GLY A 65 2.28 14.41 15.55
N ILE A 66 1.05 14.18 15.97
CA ILE A 66 0.28 13.04 15.49
C ILE A 66 0.10 13.15 13.97
N TYR A 67 -0.17 14.35 13.47
CA TYR A 67 -0.30 14.59 12.04
C TYR A 67 0.98 14.24 11.26
N ASP A 68 2.13 14.74 11.70
CA ASP A 68 3.42 14.51 11.04
C ASP A 68 3.78 13.01 11.00
N ASP A 69 3.59 12.30 12.11
CA ASP A 69 3.87 10.85 12.18
C ASP A 69 2.98 10.06 11.20
N LEU A 70 1.71 10.44 11.11
CA LEU A 70 0.76 9.85 10.16
C LEU A 70 1.08 10.26 8.71
N ALA A 71 1.57 11.47 8.48
CA ALA A 71 1.96 11.97 7.15
C ALA A 71 3.18 11.21 6.60
N VAL A 72 4.20 10.97 7.43
CA VAL A 72 5.35 10.13 7.05
C VAL A 72 4.89 8.73 6.65
N LEU A 73 3.97 8.13 7.42
CA LEU A 73 3.42 6.82 7.07
C LEU A 73 2.57 6.87 5.79
N GLU A 74 1.80 7.93 5.58
CA GLU A 74 0.98 8.15 4.37
C GLU A 74 1.85 8.21 3.11
N GLU A 75 2.99 8.91 3.19
CA GLU A 75 3.95 9.00 2.09
C GLU A 75 4.56 7.62 1.78
N GLN A 76 5.02 6.89 2.79
CA GLN A 76 5.57 5.53 2.61
C GLN A 76 4.57 4.58 1.94
N LEU A 77 3.30 4.61 2.37
CA LEU A 77 2.24 3.79 1.80
C LEU A 77 1.90 4.20 0.37
N THR A 78 1.92 5.50 0.08
CA THR A 78 1.71 6.04 -1.27
C THR A 78 2.84 5.59 -2.21
N GLN A 79 4.10 5.72 -1.78
CA GLN A 79 5.25 5.26 -2.56
C GLN A 79 5.17 3.75 -2.85
N ALA A 80 4.83 2.92 -1.85
CA ALA A 80 4.66 1.48 -2.03
C ALA A 80 3.52 1.15 -3.02
N ALA A 81 2.40 1.87 -2.95
CA ALA A 81 1.29 1.70 -3.87
C ALA A 81 1.67 2.07 -5.31
N THR A 82 2.40 3.18 -5.50
CA THR A 82 2.89 3.62 -6.81
C THR A 82 3.89 2.63 -7.39
N GLN A 83 4.82 2.10 -6.59
CA GLN A 83 5.77 1.06 -7.04
C GLN A 83 5.05 -0.22 -7.47
N ALA A 84 4.05 -0.66 -6.71
CA ALA A 84 3.25 -1.84 -7.06
C ALA A 84 2.40 -1.64 -8.32
N ALA A 85 1.96 -0.42 -8.60
CA ALA A 85 1.27 -0.08 -9.84
C ALA A 85 2.23 -0.07 -11.04
N ALA A 86 3.41 0.53 -10.87
CA ALA A 86 4.46 0.58 -11.90
C ALA A 86 4.96 -0.83 -12.27
N ALA A 87 5.16 -1.71 -11.28
CA ALA A 87 5.55 -3.10 -11.52
C ALA A 87 4.51 -3.87 -12.35
N ARG A 88 3.22 -3.68 -12.06
CA ARG A 88 2.13 -4.29 -12.85
C ARG A 88 2.10 -3.79 -14.29
N ALA A 89 2.24 -2.49 -14.50
CA ALA A 89 2.32 -1.92 -15.85
C ALA A 89 3.55 -2.45 -16.63
N ALA A 90 4.69 -2.61 -15.95
CA ALA A 90 5.90 -3.18 -16.56
C ALA A 90 5.69 -4.64 -16.97
N GLU A 91 5.02 -5.45 -16.15
CA GLU A 91 4.68 -6.84 -16.47
C GLU A 91 3.70 -6.97 -17.63
N GLU A 92 2.67 -6.12 -17.69
CA GLU A 92 1.70 -6.08 -18.78
C GLU A 92 2.36 -5.61 -20.09
N SER A 93 3.35 -4.71 -20.00
CA SER A 93 4.14 -4.25 -21.14
C SER A 93 5.21 -5.24 -21.63
N ARG A 94 5.39 -6.39 -20.95
CA ARG A 94 6.39 -7.38 -21.37
C ARG A 94 6.03 -7.86 -22.78
N PRO A 95 6.92 -7.68 -23.76
CA PRO A 95 6.63 -8.11 -25.12
C PRO A 95 6.42 -9.61 -25.13
N LEU A 96 5.24 -10.04 -25.59
CA LEU A 96 4.93 -11.44 -25.81
C LEU A 96 6.04 -12.05 -26.69
N PRO A 97 6.55 -13.25 -26.34
CA PRO A 97 7.62 -13.87 -27.10
C PRO A 97 7.21 -13.97 -28.57
N LYS A 98 8.09 -13.49 -29.47
CA LYS A 98 7.81 -13.45 -30.91
C LYS A 98 7.34 -14.83 -31.39
N PRO A 99 6.30 -14.93 -32.23
CA PRO A 99 5.76 -16.22 -32.66
C PRO A 99 6.81 -17.10 -33.33
N LYS A 100 6.75 -18.42 -33.13
CA LYS A 100 7.66 -19.42 -33.72
C LYS A 100 7.81 -19.32 -35.25
N LYS A 101 6.81 -18.76 -35.95
CA LYS A 101 6.87 -18.43 -37.38
C LYS A 101 7.95 -17.40 -37.73
N TYR A 102 8.19 -16.41 -36.87
CA TYR A 102 9.23 -15.39 -37.07
C TYR A 102 10.63 -16.01 -37.12
N TYR A 103 10.92 -16.95 -36.21
CA TYR A 103 12.21 -17.65 -36.18
C TYR A 103 12.38 -18.65 -37.34
N ARG A 104 11.29 -19.27 -37.83
CA ARG A 104 11.35 -20.12 -39.03
C ARG A 104 11.71 -19.32 -40.28
N GLN A 105 11.04 -18.18 -40.49
CA GLN A 105 11.33 -17.31 -41.63
C GLN A 105 12.74 -16.72 -41.60
N LEU A 106 13.29 -16.46 -40.40
CA LEU A 106 14.68 -16.03 -40.25
C LEU A 106 15.65 -17.13 -40.71
N LYS A 107 15.46 -18.37 -40.23
CA LYS A 107 16.29 -19.52 -40.62
C LYS A 107 16.20 -19.84 -42.11
N GLU A 108 15.02 -19.73 -42.72
CA GLU A 108 14.83 -19.94 -44.16
C GLU A 108 15.51 -18.85 -45.01
N LYS A 109 15.58 -17.61 -44.51
CA LYS A 109 16.31 -16.52 -45.18
C LYS A 109 17.82 -16.67 -45.10
N ASP A 110 18.34 -17.14 -43.96
CA ASP A 110 19.79 -17.40 -43.81
C ASP A 110 20.23 -18.60 -44.67
N GLN A 111 19.40 -19.65 -44.76
CA GLN A 111 19.68 -20.81 -45.62
C GLN A 111 19.66 -20.51 -47.13
N ARG A 112 19.00 -19.43 -47.56
CA ARG A 112 18.98 -19.00 -48.96
C ARG A 112 20.13 -18.05 -49.33
N LYS A 113 20.95 -17.65 -48.34
CA LYS A 113 22.09 -16.75 -48.51
C LYS A 113 23.45 -17.45 -48.36
N SER A 114 23.46 -18.73 -47.99
CA SER A 114 24.59 -19.66 -48.15
C SER A 114 24.38 -20.49 -49.41
#